data_AF-A0A7Y5LQA0-F1
#
_entry.id   AF-A0A7Y5LQA0-F1
#
_cell.length_a   1.000
_cell.length_b   1.000
_cell.length_c   1.000
_cell.angle_alpha   90.00
_cell.angle_beta   90.00
_cell.angle_gamma   90.00
#
_symmetry.space_group_name_H-M   'P 1'
#
loop_
_entity.id
_entity.type
_entity.pdbx_description
1 polymer ?
#
loop_
_entity_poly.entity_id
_entity_poly.type
_entity_poly.pdbx_seq_one_letter_code
_entity_poly.pdbx_strand_id
1 'polypeptide(L)'
;MRQLTRDEILQGAELTDLLAFERPKTRSECAQGTRPCPFVSCRHHLYLEVNEKTGSIKLNFPDLDVHEMKETCALDVADRGGVTLEEIGEILNLTRERIRQLESKGLELLRTLGFSDDFRDMLEEERK
;
A
#
# COMPACT_ATOMS: atom_id res chain seq x y z
N MET A 1 -18.98 -19.06 2.13
CA MET A 1 -19.23 -17.99 1.14
C MET A 1 -19.22 -18.60 -0.26
N ARG A 2 -20.18 -18.26 -1.12
CA ARG A 2 -20.27 -18.74 -2.50
C ARG A 2 -19.25 -18.00 -3.37
N GLN A 3 -18.47 -18.72 -4.18
CA GLN A 3 -17.58 -18.10 -5.17
C GLN A 3 -18.39 -17.57 -6.35
N LEU A 4 -18.03 -16.36 -6.82
CA LEU A 4 -18.64 -15.74 -7.99
C LEU A 4 -18.15 -16.43 -9.26
N THR A 5 -19.02 -16.50 -10.28
CA THR A 5 -18.65 -16.94 -11.62
C THR A 5 -17.87 -15.85 -12.35
N ARG A 6 -17.17 -16.21 -13.43
CA ARG A 6 -16.45 -15.25 -14.27
C ARG A 6 -17.39 -14.17 -14.83
N ASP A 7 -18.60 -14.55 -15.23
CA ASP A 7 -19.59 -13.62 -15.78
C ASP A 7 -20.12 -12.67 -14.70
N GLU A 8 -20.34 -13.16 -13.46
CA GLU A 8 -20.72 -12.32 -12.31
C GLU A 8 -19.61 -11.29 -11.98
N ILE A 9 -18.33 -11.68 -12.11
CA ILE A 9 -17.19 -10.75 -11.93
C ILE A 9 -17.16 -9.68 -13.04
N LEU A 10 -17.36 -10.08 -14.30
CA LEU A 10 -17.39 -9.15 -15.43
C LEU A 10 -18.53 -8.14 -15.34
N GLN A 11 -19.74 -8.61 -14.96
CA GLN A 11 -20.88 -7.73 -14.69
C GLN A 11 -20.59 -6.73 -13.57
N GLY A 12 -19.90 -7.16 -12.51
CA GLY A 12 -19.44 -6.28 -11.44
C GLY A 12 -18.47 -5.20 -11.92
N ALA A 13 -17.58 -5.53 -12.86
CA ALA A 13 -16.65 -4.56 -13.44
C ALA A 13 -17.39 -3.48 -14.25
N GLU A 14 -18.38 -3.85 -15.07
CA GLU A 14 -19.19 -2.89 -15.84
C GLU A 14 -19.96 -1.91 -14.95
N LEU A 15 -20.43 -2.35 -13.79
CA LEU A 15 -21.10 -1.49 -12.80
C LEU A 15 -20.17 -0.45 -12.16
N THR A 16 -18.85 -0.69 -12.17
CA THR A 16 -17.88 0.21 -11.52
C THR A 16 -17.76 1.54 -12.26
N ASP A 17 -17.87 1.53 -13.60
CA ASP A 17 -17.77 2.74 -14.42
C ASP A 17 -18.94 3.70 -14.20
N LEU A 18 -20.12 3.17 -13.82
CA LEU A 18 -21.31 3.97 -13.52
C LEU A 18 -21.21 4.72 -12.18
N LEU A 19 -20.30 4.30 -11.29
CA LEU A 19 -20.06 4.88 -9.96
C LEU A 19 -18.72 5.64 -9.90
N ALA A 20 -18.14 5.97 -11.05
CA ALA A 20 -16.83 6.60 -11.15
C ALA A 20 -16.83 8.03 -10.58
N PHE A 21 -16.51 8.14 -9.30
CA PHE A 21 -16.02 9.39 -8.72
C PHE A 21 -14.64 9.71 -9.29
N GLU A 22 -14.38 10.98 -9.61
CA GLU A 22 -13.05 11.40 -10.03
C GLU A 22 -12.04 11.16 -8.90
N ARG A 23 -11.16 10.18 -9.12
CA ARG A 23 -10.07 9.87 -8.19
C ARG A 23 -8.85 10.74 -8.55
N PRO A 24 -8.12 11.25 -7.54
CA PRO A 24 -6.87 11.93 -7.80
C PRO A 24 -5.90 10.97 -8.49
N LYS A 25 -5.22 11.47 -9.53
CA LYS A 25 -4.26 10.72 -10.35
C LYS A 25 -2.85 10.85 -9.82
N THR A 26 -2.56 11.95 -9.12
CA THR A 26 -1.22 12.28 -8.63
C THR A 26 -1.20 12.47 -7.12
N ARG A 27 -0.02 12.30 -6.51
CA ARG A 27 0.19 12.56 -5.09
C ARG A 27 -0.14 14.01 -4.72
N SER A 28 0.23 14.96 -5.59
CA SER A 28 -0.08 16.38 -5.38
C SER A 28 -1.58 16.67 -5.29
N GLU A 29 -2.40 15.89 -6.00
CA GLU A 29 -3.87 16.03 -5.96
C GLU A 29 -4.48 15.44 -4.67
N CYS A 30 -3.84 14.43 -4.05
CA CYS A 30 -4.41 13.73 -2.89
C CYS A 30 -3.74 14.04 -1.54
N ALA A 31 -2.55 14.63 -1.55
CA ALA A 31 -1.75 14.86 -0.33
C ALA A 31 -2.53 15.66 0.71
N GLN A 32 -3.21 16.74 0.30
CA GLN A 32 -4.05 17.60 1.15
C GLN A 32 -5.53 17.20 1.17
N GLY A 33 -5.87 16.02 0.63
CA GLY A 33 -7.23 15.50 0.65
C GLY A 33 -7.70 15.12 2.06
N THR A 34 -8.97 14.80 2.19
CA THR A 34 -9.53 14.40 3.51
C THR A 34 -8.84 13.14 4.06
N ARG A 35 -8.81 13.04 5.38
CA ARG A 35 -8.38 11.85 6.12
C ARG A 35 -9.45 11.49 7.16
N PRO A 36 -9.75 10.19 7.38
CA PRO A 36 -9.23 8.99 6.70
C PRO A 36 -9.51 8.97 5.17
N CYS A 37 -8.58 8.42 4.39
CA CYS A 37 -8.64 8.51 2.93
C CYS A 37 -9.86 7.71 2.38
N PRO A 38 -10.74 8.32 1.56
CA PRO A 38 -11.92 7.61 1.05
C PRO A 38 -11.59 6.61 -0.07
N PHE A 39 -10.40 6.70 -0.66
CA PHE A 39 -10.01 5.89 -1.82
C PHE A 39 -9.39 4.55 -1.40
N VAL A 40 -10.18 3.68 -0.76
CA VAL A 40 -9.74 2.39 -0.20
C VAL A 40 -9.14 1.42 -1.22
N SER A 41 -9.46 1.60 -2.51
CA SER A 41 -8.91 0.82 -3.62
C SER A 41 -7.58 1.36 -4.16
N CYS A 42 -7.05 2.46 -3.62
CA CYS A 42 -5.72 2.95 -3.98
C CYS A 42 -4.65 1.93 -3.56
N ARG A 43 -3.66 1.68 -4.42
CA ARG A 43 -2.53 0.77 -4.12
C ARG A 43 -1.71 1.14 -2.88
N HIS A 44 -1.81 2.39 -2.41
CA HIS A 44 -1.10 2.88 -1.23
C HIS A 44 -1.99 2.90 0.02
N HIS A 45 -3.24 2.45 -0.09
CA HIS A 45 -4.19 2.46 1.02
C HIS A 45 -3.90 1.32 1.99
N LEU A 46 -3.97 1.59 3.29
CA LEU A 46 -3.56 0.65 4.33
C LEU A 46 -4.70 -0.27 4.84
N TYR A 47 -5.92 -0.09 4.33
CA TYR A 47 -7.09 -0.88 4.76
C TYR A 47 -7.17 -2.26 4.10
N LEU A 48 -6.88 -2.35 2.80
CA LEU A 48 -7.04 -3.55 1.99
C LEU A 48 -5.68 -4.13 1.60
N GLU A 49 -5.51 -5.44 1.82
CA GLU A 49 -4.40 -6.24 1.29
C GLU A 49 -4.94 -7.11 0.15
N VAL A 50 -4.54 -6.83 -1.08
CA VAL A 50 -5.00 -7.53 -2.28
C VAL A 50 -3.91 -8.45 -2.81
N ASN A 51 -4.20 -9.73 -2.96
CA ASN A 51 -3.30 -10.65 -3.64
C ASN A 51 -3.41 -10.45 -5.15
N GLU A 52 -2.36 -9.92 -5.78
CA GLU A 52 -2.37 -9.63 -7.23
C GLU A 52 -2.57 -10.86 -8.13
N LYS A 53 -2.23 -12.07 -7.65
CA LYS A 53 -2.35 -13.30 -8.44
C LYS A 53 -3.73 -13.93 -8.35
N THR A 54 -4.28 -13.98 -7.13
CA THR A 54 -5.56 -14.68 -6.86
C THR A 54 -6.74 -13.72 -6.81
N GLY A 55 -6.50 -12.43 -6.66
CA GLY A 55 -7.53 -11.42 -6.43
C GLY A 55 -8.18 -11.48 -5.04
N SER A 56 -7.67 -12.31 -4.12
CA SER A 56 -8.22 -12.39 -2.77
C SER A 56 -7.93 -11.10 -2.00
N ILE A 57 -8.95 -10.54 -1.37
CA ILE A 57 -8.86 -9.32 -0.55
C ILE A 57 -8.91 -9.72 0.92
N LYS A 58 -7.96 -9.20 1.70
CA LYS A 58 -7.92 -9.29 3.15
C LYS A 58 -8.01 -7.87 3.74
N LEU A 59 -8.73 -7.74 4.85
CA LEU A 59 -8.71 -6.52 5.66
C LEU A 59 -7.51 -6.59 6.62
N ASN A 60 -6.73 -5.52 6.69
CA ASN A 60 -5.64 -5.46 7.67
C ASN A 60 -6.20 -5.45 9.10
N PHE A 61 -7.30 -4.73 9.34
CA PHE A 61 -8.02 -4.72 10.63
C PHE A 61 -9.48 -5.10 10.39
N PRO A 62 -9.84 -6.38 10.54
CA PRO A 62 -11.21 -6.85 10.30
C PRO A 62 -12.26 -6.23 11.25
N ASP A 63 -11.81 -5.79 12.42
CA ASP A 63 -12.66 -5.26 13.50
C ASP A 63 -12.75 -3.72 13.49
N LEU A 64 -12.09 -3.05 12.55
CA LEU A 64 -12.10 -1.59 12.43
C LEU A 64 -12.67 -1.17 11.09
N ASP A 65 -13.54 -0.17 11.10
CA ASP A 65 -13.93 0.53 9.89
C ASP A 65 -12.84 1.54 9.45
N VAL A 66 -12.86 1.92 8.18
CA VAL A 66 -11.87 2.86 7.60
C VAL A 66 -11.73 4.17 8.37
N HIS A 67 -12.82 4.65 8.97
CA HIS A 67 -12.85 5.92 9.70
C HIS A 67 -12.24 5.82 11.11
N GLU A 68 -12.03 4.61 11.61
CA GLU A 68 -11.42 4.31 12.91
C GLU A 68 -9.91 4.07 12.79
N MET A 69 -9.40 3.89 11.56
CA MET A 69 -7.98 3.67 11.30
C MET A 69 -7.15 4.91 11.65
N LYS A 70 -6.06 4.68 12.39
CA LYS A 70 -5.05 5.72 12.69
C LYS A 70 -4.34 6.22 11.44
N GLU A 71 -4.00 5.30 10.53
CA GLU A 71 -3.28 5.58 9.30
C GLU A 71 -3.98 4.92 8.11
N THR A 72 -4.25 5.68 7.05
CA THR A 72 -4.89 5.14 5.84
C THR A 72 -4.01 5.13 4.61
N CYS A 73 -2.84 5.79 4.62
CA CYS A 73 -1.98 5.93 3.44
C CYS A 73 -0.52 5.65 3.77
N ALA A 74 0.09 4.70 3.05
CA ALA A 74 1.51 4.37 3.17
C ALA A 74 2.42 5.56 2.82
N LEU A 75 2.00 6.41 1.88
CA LEU A 75 2.78 7.59 1.48
C LEU A 75 2.78 8.67 2.58
N ASP A 76 1.67 8.86 3.30
CA ASP A 76 1.62 9.79 4.43
C ASP A 76 2.54 9.33 5.58
N VAL A 77 2.66 8.02 5.78
CA VAL A 77 3.58 7.44 6.75
C VAL A 77 5.03 7.63 6.29
N ALA A 78 5.32 7.41 5.01
CA ALA A 78 6.66 7.58 4.44
C ALA A 78 7.16 9.03 4.49
N ASP A 79 6.29 10.01 4.23
CA ASP A 79 6.61 11.44 4.24
C ASP A 79 7.13 11.95 5.62
N ARG A 80 6.97 11.16 6.69
CA ARG A 80 7.45 11.50 8.04
C ARG A 80 8.95 11.26 8.25
N GLY A 81 9.63 10.68 7.26
CA GLY A 81 11.09 10.44 7.33
C GLY A 81 11.48 9.13 8.02
N GLY A 82 10.58 8.15 8.04
CA GLY A 82 10.83 6.80 8.55
C GLY A 82 10.04 6.46 9.81
N VAL A 83 9.83 5.16 10.00
CA VAL A 83 9.12 4.56 11.13
C VAL A 83 9.85 3.28 11.54
N THR A 84 9.71 2.90 12.80
CA THR A 84 10.29 1.66 13.35
C THR A 84 9.57 0.42 12.84
N LEU A 85 10.20 -0.75 12.97
CA LEU A 85 9.58 -2.03 12.57
C LEU A 85 8.33 -2.35 13.39
N GLU A 86 8.32 -1.94 14.65
CA GLU A 86 7.20 -2.02 15.58
C GLU A 86 6.03 -1.17 15.10
N GLU A 87 6.27 0.11 14.79
CA GLU A 87 5.23 1.02 14.28
C GLU A 87 4.64 0.54 12.94
N ILE A 88 5.49 0.05 12.02
CA ILE A 88 4.98 -0.55 10.76
C ILE A 88 4.12 -1.78 11.06
N GLY A 89 4.53 -2.60 12.02
CA GLY A 89 3.77 -3.77 12.45
C GLY A 89 2.39 -3.39 12.98
N GLU A 90 2.32 -2.35 13.82
CA GLU A 90 1.07 -1.78 14.31
C GLU A 90 0.19 -1.22 13.19
N ILE A 91 0.78 -0.57 12.18
CA ILE A 91 0.06 0.03 11.05
C ILE A 91 -0.51 -1.02 10.09
N LEU A 92 0.20 -2.14 9.88
CA LEU A 92 -0.18 -3.18 8.92
C LEU A 92 -0.86 -4.40 9.56
N ASN A 93 -1.03 -4.39 10.88
CA ASN A 93 -1.45 -5.56 11.66
C ASN A 93 -0.56 -6.80 11.40
N LEU A 94 0.75 -6.59 11.46
CA LEU A 94 1.77 -7.62 11.28
C LEU A 94 2.70 -7.64 12.48
N THR A 95 3.21 -8.83 12.80
CA THR A 95 4.25 -8.93 13.83
C THR A 95 5.53 -8.19 13.37
N ARG A 96 6.25 -7.59 14.32
CA ARG A 96 7.57 -6.99 14.09
C ARG A 96 8.51 -7.91 13.30
N GLU A 97 8.56 -9.19 13.65
CA GLU A 97 9.42 -10.17 12.97
C GLU A 97 9.01 -10.36 11.50
N ARG A 98 7.72 -10.34 11.19
CA ARG A 98 7.25 -10.39 9.80
C ARG A 98 7.69 -9.16 9.01
N ILE A 99 7.64 -7.97 9.60
CA ILE A 99 8.13 -6.75 8.96
C ILE A 99 9.63 -6.85 8.70
N ARG A 100 10.42 -7.28 9.69
CA ARG A 100 11.88 -7.49 9.56
C ARG A 100 12.21 -8.44 8.40
N GLN A 101 11.45 -9.53 8.24
CA GLN A 101 11.64 -10.48 7.13
C GLN A 101 11.33 -9.85 5.77
N LEU A 102 10.25 -9.08 5.68
CA LEU A 102 9.87 -8.36 4.46
C LEU A 102 10.93 -7.33 4.07
N GLU A 103 11.42 -6.55 5.04
CA GLU A 103 12.51 -5.60 4.84
C GLU A 103 13.77 -6.30 4.34
N SER A 104 14.20 -7.37 5.02
CA SER A 104 15.40 -8.14 4.64
C SER A 104 15.29 -8.65 3.19
N LYS A 105 14.13 -9.21 2.83
CA LYS A 105 13.86 -9.70 1.47
C LYS A 105 13.80 -8.56 0.44
N GLY A 106 13.21 -7.42 0.81
CA GLY A 106 13.15 -6.24 -0.05
C GLY A 106 14.54 -5.67 -0.35
N LEU A 107 15.38 -5.56 0.68
CA LEU A 107 16.77 -5.13 0.54
C LEU A 107 17.60 -6.09 -0.32
N GLU A 108 17.38 -7.40 -0.20
CA GLU A 108 18.02 -8.39 -1.07
C GLU A 108 17.59 -8.21 -2.53
N LEU A 109 16.29 -8.05 -2.79
CA LEU A 109 15.77 -7.82 -4.14
C LEU A 109 16.36 -6.55 -4.78
N LEU A 110 16.47 -5.45 -4.03
CA LEU A 110 17.07 -4.21 -4.53
C LEU A 110 18.54 -4.39 -4.92
N ARG A 111 19.30 -5.18 -4.17
CA ARG A 111 20.69 -5.52 -4.52
C ARG A 111 20.75 -6.37 -5.79
N THR A 112 19.89 -7.38 -5.92
CA THR A 112 19.87 -8.26 -7.10
C THR A 112 19.50 -7.51 -8.38
N LEU A 113 18.63 -6.51 -8.28
CA LEU A 113 18.20 -5.70 -9.41
C LEU A 113 19.22 -4.60 -9.82
N GLY A 114 20.36 -4.49 -9.13
CA GLY A 114 21.39 -3.50 -9.44
C GLY A 114 21.12 -2.07 -8.93
N PHE A 115 19.94 -1.82 -8.33
CA PHE A 115 19.62 -0.49 -7.78
C PHE A 115 20.62 -0.03 -6.71
N SER A 116 21.25 -0.95 -5.98
CA SER A 116 22.25 -0.58 -4.97
C SER A 116 23.52 0.03 -5.56
N ASP A 117 23.85 -0.29 -6.81
CA ASP A 117 25.04 0.24 -7.48
C ASP A 117 24.77 1.67 -7.95
N ASP A 118 23.59 1.93 -8.53
CA ASP A 118 23.14 3.28 -8.91
C ASP A 118 23.14 4.26 -7.72
N PHE A 119 22.66 3.82 -6.54
CA PHE A 119 22.70 4.65 -5.33
C PHE A 119 24.12 4.89 -4.81
N ARG A 120 25.02 3.92 -4.94
CA ARG A 120 26.42 4.10 -4.54
C ARG A 120 27.08 5.17 -5.39
N ASP A 121 26.87 5.13 -6.69
CA ASP A 121 27.42 6.10 -7.64
C ASP A 121 26.90 7.52 -7.35
N MET A 122 25.59 7.68 -7.08
CA MET A 122 25.02 8.98 -6.65
C MET A 122 25.65 9.52 -5.36
N LEU A 123 25.83 8.67 -4.34
CA LEU A 123 26.43 9.09 -3.07
C LEU A 123 27.92 9.44 -3.20
N GLU A 124 28.63 8.85 -4.17
CA GLU A 124 30.01 9.19 -4.48
C GLU A 124 30.12 10.52 -5.25
N GLU A 125 29.13 10.84 -6.09
CA GLU A 125 29.03 12.12 -6.79
C GLU A 125 28.68 13.29 -5.86
N GLU A 126 27.74 13.14 -4.93
CA GLU A 126 27.39 14.19 -3.94
C GLU A 126 28.51 14.53 -2.96
N ARG A 127 29.50 13.63 -2.82
CA ARG A 127 30.66 13.82 -1.92
C ARG A 127 31.85 14.53 -2.59
N LYS A 128 31.77 14.87 -3.87
CA LYS A 128 32.78 15.67 -4.60
C LYS A 128 32.39 17.15 -4.63
#